data_AF-A0A183GE93-F1
#
_entry.id   AF-A0A183GE93-F1
#
_cell.length_a   1.000
_cell.length_b   1.000
_cell.length_c   1.000
_cell.angle_alpha   90.00
_cell.angle_beta   90.00
_cell.angle_gamma   90.00
#
_symmetry.space_group_name_H-M   'P 1'
#
loop_
_entity.id
_entity.type
_entity.pdbx_description
1 polymer ?
#
loop_
_entity_poly.entity_id
_entity_poly.type
_entity_poly.pdbx_seq_one_letter_code
_entity_poly.pdbx_strand_id
1 'polypeptide(L)'
;MAAVQSIAKKPDIRRRQPSVTTAAVLVFFASLIVLFAAFVIGTSATSYIPPGEDGETCADTLCEDGMVCVQGQTGANCMAKDPASNCELLDCASGRKCIYEEEECIPDKACFARPVCSTGGPQPSPIEQAAEMIGSNGGQSLPSEAPPGGPVGGSSVARPCGANEKVRACGALCEGKCENVGKGPIACLFICLPPACSCKDGFYRDGSGLCVTATLCQRDSPGGGQPPCLAKCSTNQHCVLSSDDSSCYNPPCPPVPTCVQNQPLRGPR
;
A
#
# COMPACT_ATOMS: atom_id res chain seq x y z
N MET A 1 -31.50 -43.95 71.41
CA MET A 1 -32.83 -43.89 72.07
C MET A 1 -33.79 -43.21 71.11
N ALA A 2 -34.89 -43.88 70.80
CA ALA A 2 -35.92 -43.39 69.91
C ALA A 2 -36.74 -42.27 70.58
N ALA A 3 -37.18 -41.28 69.81
CA ALA A 3 -38.45 -40.61 70.07
C ALA A 3 -38.98 -40.02 68.77
N VAL A 4 -40.12 -40.57 68.39
CA VAL A 4 -40.90 -40.30 67.19
C VAL A 4 -42.12 -39.48 67.61
N GLN A 5 -42.56 -38.59 66.71
CA GLN A 5 -43.91 -37.99 66.61
C GLN A 5 -44.37 -36.99 67.67
N SER A 6 -44.86 -35.83 67.23
CA SER A 6 -46.28 -35.74 66.87
C SER A 6 -46.60 -34.46 66.10
N ILE A 7 -47.56 -34.60 65.19
CA ILE A 7 -48.00 -33.62 64.19
C ILE A 7 -49.30 -33.01 64.72
N ALA A 8 -49.40 -31.68 64.74
CA ALA A 8 -50.67 -30.97 64.92
C ALA A 8 -51.06 -30.25 63.62
N LYS A 9 -52.31 -30.44 63.19
CA LYS A 9 -52.83 -30.12 61.86
C LYS A 9 -53.99 -29.09 61.94
N LYS A 10 -53.90 -28.05 61.09
CA LYS A 10 -54.96 -27.17 60.52
C LYS A 10 -55.73 -26.23 61.48
N PRO A 11 -56.51 -25.20 60.99
CA PRO A 11 -56.87 -24.81 59.60
C PRO A 11 -56.64 -23.29 59.28
N ASP A 12 -56.34 -22.91 58.03
CA ASP A 12 -57.25 -22.39 56.97
C ASP A 12 -57.82 -20.98 57.23
N ILE A 13 -57.48 -20.00 56.37
CA ILE A 13 -58.35 -18.89 55.93
C ILE A 13 -57.75 -18.16 54.71
N ARG A 14 -58.40 -18.41 53.58
CA ARG A 14 -58.69 -17.54 52.41
C ARG A 14 -57.63 -16.57 51.87
N ARG A 15 -57.12 -16.99 50.70
CA ARG A 15 -56.88 -16.23 49.46
C ARG A 15 -57.39 -14.77 49.44
N ARG A 16 -56.48 -13.83 49.25
CA ARG A 16 -56.69 -12.63 48.40
C ARG A 16 -55.81 -12.78 47.16
N GLN A 17 -56.44 -12.85 46.00
CA GLN A 17 -55.77 -12.75 44.69
C GLN A 17 -55.42 -11.28 44.41
N PRO A 18 -54.18 -10.95 44.05
CA PRO A 18 -53.87 -9.72 43.34
C PRO A 18 -53.95 -9.91 41.81
N SER A 19 -54.37 -8.81 41.18
CA SER A 19 -54.81 -8.60 39.81
C SER A 19 -53.82 -9.03 38.71
N VAL A 20 -54.37 -9.68 37.67
CA VAL A 20 -53.69 -10.13 36.45
C VAL A 20 -53.06 -8.98 35.63
N THR A 21 -53.45 -7.73 35.89
CA THR A 21 -53.00 -6.56 35.13
C THR A 21 -51.57 -6.12 35.40
N THR A 22 -51.03 -6.31 36.61
CA THR A 22 -49.66 -5.85 36.94
C THR A 22 -48.57 -6.80 36.41
N ALA A 23 -48.87 -8.10 36.35
CA ALA A 23 -47.94 -9.10 35.83
C ALA A 23 -47.79 -8.98 34.30
N ALA A 24 -48.88 -8.73 33.57
CA ALA A 24 -48.84 -8.60 32.11
C ALA A 24 -48.01 -7.39 31.65
N VAL A 25 -48.14 -6.23 32.32
CA VAL A 25 -47.37 -5.02 31.98
C VAL A 25 -45.87 -5.23 32.19
N LEU A 26 -45.46 -5.88 33.29
CA LEU A 26 -44.05 -6.19 33.54
C LEU A 26 -43.48 -7.19 32.53
N VAL A 27 -44.28 -8.17 32.08
CA VAL A 27 -43.85 -9.13 31.04
C VAL A 27 -43.69 -8.43 29.68
N PHE A 28 -44.59 -7.52 29.31
CA PHE A 28 -44.47 -6.77 28.05
C PHE A 28 -43.26 -5.84 28.02
N PHE A 29 -42.96 -5.12 29.11
CA PHE A 29 -41.75 -4.28 29.19
C PHE A 29 -40.46 -5.11 29.22
N ALA A 30 -40.45 -6.26 29.92
CA ALA A 30 -39.30 -7.16 29.89
C ALA A 30 -39.05 -7.74 28.49
N SER A 31 -40.11 -8.11 27.74
CA SER A 31 -39.97 -8.60 26.37
C SER A 31 -39.53 -7.53 25.37
N LEU A 32 -39.96 -6.27 25.54
CA LEU A 32 -39.48 -5.15 24.72
C LEU A 32 -38.03 -4.78 25.02
N ILE A 33 -37.59 -4.87 26.28
CA ILE A 33 -36.18 -4.65 26.67
C ILE A 33 -35.28 -5.77 26.11
N VAL A 34 -35.74 -7.02 26.08
CA VAL A 34 -35.00 -8.14 25.45
C VAL A 34 -34.91 -7.97 23.93
N LEU A 35 -35.98 -7.46 23.28
CA LEU A 35 -35.95 -7.16 21.84
C LEU A 35 -35.07 -5.94 21.51
N PHE A 36 -35.04 -4.91 22.35
CA PHE A 36 -34.12 -3.76 22.18
C PHE A 36 -32.66 -4.13 22.49
N ALA A 37 -32.40 -4.99 23.47
CA ALA A 37 -31.05 -5.49 23.75
C ALA A 37 -30.50 -6.38 22.62
N ALA A 38 -31.37 -7.09 21.89
CA ALA A 38 -30.98 -7.87 20.71
C ALA A 38 -30.66 -7.01 19.47
N PHE A 39 -31.12 -5.75 19.41
CA PHE A 39 -30.92 -4.87 18.26
C PHE A 39 -29.66 -3.98 18.35
N VAL A 40 -29.01 -3.91 19.51
CA VAL A 40 -27.77 -3.11 19.70
C VAL A 40 -26.49 -3.91 19.40
N ILE A 41 -26.57 -5.24 19.21
CA ILE A 41 -25.39 -6.10 18.94
C ILE A 41 -25.25 -6.42 17.44
N GLY A 42 -25.70 -5.53 16.56
CA GLY A 42 -25.65 -5.78 15.13
C GLY A 42 -25.41 -4.51 14.33
N THR A 43 -24.15 -4.06 14.26
CA THR A 43 -23.48 -3.66 13.00
C THR A 43 -22.09 -3.10 13.31
N SER A 44 -21.16 -4.01 13.58
CA SER A 44 -19.78 -3.83 13.15
C SER A 44 -19.14 -5.21 13.21
N ALA A 45 -19.39 -6.01 12.18
CA ALA A 45 -18.44 -7.05 11.80
C ALA A 45 -17.17 -6.30 11.35
N THR A 46 -16.38 -5.82 12.32
CA THR A 46 -14.96 -5.70 12.11
C THR A 46 -14.51 -7.10 11.70
N SER A 47 -13.85 -7.21 10.55
CA SER A 47 -13.25 -8.46 10.09
C SER A 47 -12.10 -8.82 11.03
N TYR A 48 -12.42 -9.13 12.28
CA TYR A 48 -11.51 -9.67 13.25
C TYR A 48 -11.37 -11.15 12.90
N ILE A 49 -10.37 -11.44 12.08
CA ILE A 49 -9.94 -12.80 11.82
C ILE A 49 -9.38 -13.28 13.17
N PRO A 50 -10.00 -14.26 13.84
CA PRO A 50 -9.46 -14.78 15.09
C PRO A 50 -8.06 -15.35 14.82
N PRO A 51 -7.10 -15.21 15.76
CA PRO A 51 -5.85 -15.93 15.65
C PRO A 51 -6.13 -17.44 15.56
N GLY A 52 -5.30 -18.16 14.80
CA GLY A 52 -5.40 -19.62 14.65
C GLY A 52 -5.34 -20.33 16.00
N GLU A 53 -5.65 -21.64 16.05
CA GLU A 53 -5.64 -22.42 17.29
C GLU A 53 -4.27 -22.46 18.00
N ASP A 54 -3.19 -22.09 17.30
CA ASP A 54 -1.82 -21.89 17.81
C ASP A 54 -1.52 -20.46 18.29
N GLY A 55 -2.41 -19.50 18.04
CA GLY A 55 -2.23 -18.09 18.36
C GLY A 55 -1.36 -17.33 17.37
N GLU A 56 -0.89 -17.97 16.28
CA GLU A 56 0.05 -17.35 15.35
C GLU A 56 -0.69 -16.50 14.31
N THR A 57 -0.25 -15.25 14.20
CA THR A 57 -0.76 -14.30 13.20
C THR A 57 0.38 -13.85 12.31
N CYS A 58 0.04 -13.45 11.08
CA CYS A 58 1.03 -12.87 10.17
C CYS A 58 1.67 -11.57 10.69
N ALA A 59 1.23 -11.02 11.82
CA ALA A 59 1.91 -9.91 12.48
C ALA A 59 3.20 -10.35 13.20
N ASP A 60 3.25 -11.61 13.67
CA ASP A 60 4.33 -12.16 14.48
C ASP A 60 5.14 -13.26 13.75
N THR A 61 4.62 -13.76 12.62
CA THR A 61 5.27 -14.81 11.81
C THR A 61 6.28 -14.23 10.80
N LEU A 62 7.52 -14.71 10.87
CA LEU A 62 8.60 -14.39 9.92
C LEU A 62 8.82 -15.57 8.96
N CYS A 63 8.47 -15.40 7.69
CA CYS A 63 8.73 -16.40 6.65
C CYS A 63 10.15 -16.26 6.07
N GLU A 64 10.71 -17.34 5.54
CA GLU A 64 12.00 -17.31 4.84
C GLU A 64 11.93 -16.50 3.52
N ASP A 65 13.09 -16.16 2.97
CA ASP A 65 13.20 -15.36 1.75
C ASP A 65 12.44 -15.99 0.56
N GLY A 66 11.61 -15.19 -0.10
CA GLY A 66 10.77 -15.63 -1.22
C GLY A 66 9.40 -16.19 -0.83
N MET A 67 9.09 -16.22 0.48
CA MET A 67 7.76 -16.57 0.99
C MET A 67 7.02 -15.35 1.53
N VAL A 68 5.70 -15.47 1.58
CA VAL A 68 4.78 -14.46 2.12
C VAL A 68 3.85 -15.12 3.13
N CYS A 69 3.57 -14.41 4.22
CA CYS A 69 2.65 -14.89 5.22
C CYS A 69 1.21 -14.67 4.77
N VAL A 70 0.39 -15.70 4.95
CA VAL A 70 -1.02 -15.74 4.59
C VAL A 70 -1.80 -16.14 5.83
N GLN A 71 -2.81 -15.35 6.20
CA GLN A 71 -3.63 -15.63 7.37
C GLN A 71 -4.74 -16.63 6.98
N GLY A 72 -4.59 -17.88 7.39
CA GLY A 72 -5.58 -18.95 7.20
C GLY A 72 -6.56 -19.06 8.37
N GLN A 73 -7.49 -20.01 8.27
CA GLN A 73 -8.45 -20.31 9.34
C GLN A 73 -7.81 -20.99 10.55
N THR A 74 -6.69 -21.70 10.33
CA THR A 74 -5.98 -22.47 11.35
C THR A 74 -4.76 -21.75 11.93
N GLY A 75 -4.33 -20.62 11.35
CA GLY A 75 -3.12 -19.90 11.76
C GLY A 75 -2.47 -19.12 10.63
N ALA A 76 -1.23 -18.68 10.86
CA ALA A 76 -0.39 -18.04 9.88
C ALA A 76 0.36 -19.10 9.05
N ASN A 77 0.31 -19.00 7.73
CA ASN A 77 0.97 -19.95 6.83
C ASN A 77 1.94 -19.23 5.90
N CYS A 78 3.15 -19.78 5.71
CA CYS A 78 4.13 -19.24 4.79
C CYS A 78 3.98 -19.92 3.43
N MET A 79 3.61 -19.15 2.41
CA MET A 79 3.43 -19.63 1.04
C MET A 79 4.45 -18.97 0.11
N ALA A 80 4.88 -19.68 -0.93
CA ALA A 80 5.78 -19.12 -1.92
C ALA A 80 5.11 -17.97 -2.69
N LYS A 81 5.90 -16.95 -3.04
CA LYS A 81 5.43 -15.85 -3.89
C LYS A 81 5.60 -16.23 -5.37
N ASP A 82 4.55 -16.05 -6.17
CA ASP A 82 4.64 -16.24 -7.62
C ASP A 82 5.45 -15.10 -8.27
N PRO A 83 6.54 -15.36 -9.00
CA PRO A 83 7.29 -14.32 -9.71
C PRO A 83 6.49 -13.61 -10.81
N ALA A 84 5.46 -14.25 -11.38
CA ALA A 84 4.66 -13.70 -12.48
C ALA A 84 3.37 -13.00 -12.02
N SER A 85 2.82 -13.35 -10.86
CA SER A 85 1.54 -12.82 -10.36
C SER A 85 1.58 -12.58 -8.85
N ASN A 86 1.96 -11.37 -8.44
CA ASN A 86 2.14 -11.02 -7.02
C ASN A 86 1.80 -9.56 -6.71
N CYS A 87 1.82 -9.20 -5.43
CA CYS A 87 1.45 -7.85 -4.96
C CYS A 87 2.44 -6.73 -5.32
N GLU A 88 3.61 -7.02 -5.87
CA GLU A 88 4.50 -5.99 -6.44
C GLU A 88 4.13 -5.65 -7.88
N LEU A 89 3.46 -6.56 -8.58
CA LEU A 89 3.00 -6.41 -9.96
C LEU A 89 1.52 -6.00 -10.04
N LEU A 90 0.72 -6.32 -9.03
CA LEU A 90 -0.72 -6.07 -9.03
C LEU A 90 -1.05 -4.62 -8.63
N ASP A 91 -1.46 -3.81 -9.60
CA ASP A 91 -1.97 -2.45 -9.37
C ASP A 91 -3.44 -2.46 -8.90
N CYS A 92 -3.64 -2.28 -7.60
CA CYS A 92 -4.98 -2.15 -7.02
C CYS A 92 -5.58 -0.76 -7.25
N ALA A 93 -6.88 -0.71 -7.58
CA ALA A 93 -7.63 0.55 -7.70
C ALA A 93 -7.61 1.36 -6.40
N SER A 94 -7.73 2.69 -6.52
CA SER A 94 -7.52 3.70 -5.47
C SER A 94 -8.07 3.30 -4.09
N GLY A 95 -7.17 3.28 -3.09
CA GLY A 95 -7.50 2.99 -1.69
C GLY A 95 -7.49 1.51 -1.30
N ARG A 96 -7.32 0.58 -2.25
CA ARG A 96 -7.24 -0.86 -1.96
C ARG A 96 -5.79 -1.29 -1.73
N LYS A 97 -5.58 -2.14 -0.73
CA LYS A 97 -4.27 -2.74 -0.43
C LYS A 97 -4.20 -4.12 -1.06
N CYS A 98 -3.09 -4.43 -1.73
CA CYS A 98 -2.84 -5.81 -2.13
C CYS A 98 -2.47 -6.64 -0.89
N ILE A 99 -3.18 -7.74 -0.70
CA ILE A 99 -2.93 -8.74 0.35
C ILE A 99 -2.80 -10.11 -0.30
N TYR A 100 -2.14 -11.04 0.40
CA TYR A 100 -2.11 -12.43 -0.02
C TYR A 100 -3.24 -13.20 0.69
N GLU A 101 -3.94 -14.03 -0.08
CA GLU A 101 -4.96 -14.95 0.41
C GLU A 101 -4.54 -16.40 0.16
N GLU A 102 -5.05 -17.31 1.00
CA GLU A 102 -4.79 -18.74 0.89
C GLU A 102 -5.50 -19.26 -0.37
N GLU A 103 -4.77 -20.02 -1.19
CA GLU A 103 -5.29 -20.68 -2.38
C GLU A 103 -5.13 -22.19 -2.23
N GLU A 104 -6.10 -22.95 -2.76
CA GLU A 104 -6.04 -24.41 -2.73
C GLU A 104 -4.87 -24.90 -3.57
N CYS A 105 -3.82 -25.39 -2.90
CA CYS A 105 -2.67 -25.96 -3.58
C CYS A 105 -3.10 -27.17 -4.42
N ILE A 106 -2.85 -27.11 -5.73
CA ILE A 106 -3.04 -28.26 -6.62
C ILE A 106 -1.83 -29.20 -6.46
N PRO A 107 -2.02 -30.48 -6.13
CA PRO A 107 -0.92 -31.44 -6.11
C PRO A 107 -0.22 -31.50 -7.47
N ASP A 108 1.10 -31.63 -7.47
CA ASP A 108 1.98 -31.66 -8.65
C ASP A 108 2.16 -30.32 -9.40
N LYS A 109 1.70 -29.20 -8.84
CA LYS A 109 2.01 -27.84 -9.31
C LYS A 109 2.69 -27.02 -8.23
N ALA A 110 3.39 -25.97 -8.65
CA ALA A 110 3.91 -24.97 -7.72
C ALA A 110 2.72 -24.29 -7.01
N CYS A 111 2.74 -24.27 -5.68
CA CYS A 111 1.74 -23.60 -4.87
C CYS A 111 2.21 -22.20 -4.52
N PHE A 112 1.43 -21.19 -4.88
CA PHE A 112 1.74 -19.80 -4.66
C PHE A 112 0.61 -19.10 -3.92
N ALA A 113 0.95 -18.08 -3.14
CA ALA A 113 -0.04 -17.23 -2.50
C ALA A 113 -0.76 -16.34 -3.53
N ARG A 114 -2.08 -16.23 -3.43
CA ARG A 114 -2.87 -15.45 -4.39
C ARG A 114 -2.89 -13.97 -4.03
N PRO A 115 -2.47 -13.05 -4.91
CA PRO A 115 -2.56 -11.62 -4.64
C PRO A 115 -4.00 -11.12 -4.90
N VAL A 116 -4.60 -10.47 -3.90
CA VAL A 116 -5.96 -9.93 -3.97
C VAL A 116 -5.98 -8.50 -3.45
N CYS A 117 -6.68 -7.61 -4.17
CA CYS A 117 -6.90 -6.25 -3.72
C CYS A 117 -8.01 -6.23 -2.66
N SER A 118 -7.69 -5.95 -1.41
CA SER A 118 -8.68 -5.81 -0.33
C SER A 118 -8.99 -4.34 -0.02
N THR A 119 -10.23 -4.07 0.38
CA THR A 119 -10.71 -2.75 0.85
C THR A 119 -10.33 -2.47 2.32
N GLY A 120 -9.52 -3.32 2.93
CA GLY A 120 -9.14 -3.28 4.36
C GLY A 120 -7.97 -2.35 4.73
N GLY A 121 -7.78 -1.23 4.04
CA GLY A 121 -7.00 -0.13 4.62
C GLY A 121 -7.76 0.49 5.80
N PRO A 122 -7.10 1.25 6.71
CA PRO A 122 -7.82 2.05 7.71
C PRO A 122 -8.94 2.82 7.00
N GLN A 123 -10.19 2.66 7.44
CA GLN A 123 -11.34 3.35 6.87
C GLN A 123 -10.97 4.83 6.67
N PRO A 124 -11.04 5.37 5.44
CA PRO A 124 -10.89 6.80 5.27
C PRO A 124 -12.04 7.48 6.02
N SER A 125 -11.70 8.57 6.72
CA SER A 125 -12.66 9.36 7.48
C SER A 125 -13.89 9.74 6.63
N PRO A 126 -15.04 10.11 7.23
CA PRO A 126 -16.30 10.41 6.52
C PRO A 126 -16.21 11.44 5.37
N ILE A 127 -15.08 12.14 5.25
CA ILE A 127 -14.79 13.12 4.21
C ILE A 127 -14.55 12.45 2.83
N GLU A 128 -14.04 11.22 2.78
CA GLU A 128 -13.64 10.57 1.52
C GLU A 128 -14.80 9.89 0.78
N GLN A 129 -15.93 9.63 1.46
CA GLN A 129 -17.14 9.05 0.86
C GLN A 129 -17.95 10.07 0.04
N ALA A 130 -17.61 11.36 0.09
CA ALA A 130 -18.30 12.43 -0.63
C ALA A 130 -17.78 12.66 -2.06
N ALA A 131 -16.65 12.03 -2.45
CA ALA A 131 -15.97 12.36 -3.70
C ALA A 131 -16.55 11.67 -4.97
N GLU A 132 -17.53 10.77 -4.85
CA GLU A 132 -17.99 9.95 -5.98
C GLU A 132 -19.25 10.45 -6.71
N MET A 133 -19.68 11.71 -6.51
CA MET A 133 -20.90 12.23 -7.15
C MET A 133 -20.80 13.63 -7.78
N ILE A 134 -19.65 14.07 -8.33
CA ILE A 134 -19.67 15.25 -9.23
C ILE A 134 -18.75 15.06 -10.44
N GLY A 135 -19.34 14.58 -11.54
CA GLY A 135 -18.81 14.72 -12.88
C GLY A 135 -19.15 16.08 -13.49
N SER A 136 -18.20 16.57 -14.29
CA SER A 136 -18.35 17.52 -15.40
C SER A 136 -18.91 18.92 -15.11
N ASN A 137 -18.02 19.93 -15.13
CA ASN A 137 -18.12 21.04 -16.09
C ASN A 137 -16.90 21.98 -16.04
N GLY A 138 -16.48 22.42 -17.22
CA GLY A 138 -15.90 23.75 -17.44
C GLY A 138 -14.40 23.89 -17.18
N GLY A 139 -13.60 23.85 -18.25
CA GLY A 139 -12.23 24.33 -18.20
C GLY A 139 -12.14 25.85 -18.00
N GLN A 140 -10.99 26.31 -17.54
CA GLN A 140 -10.40 27.59 -17.92
C GLN A 140 -8.89 27.53 -17.64
N SER A 141 -8.14 27.65 -18.72
CA SER A 141 -6.71 27.99 -18.77
C SER A 141 -6.43 29.27 -18.01
N LEU A 142 -5.32 29.34 -17.25
CA LEU A 142 -4.32 30.44 -17.25
C LEU A 142 -3.21 30.17 -16.18
N PRO A 143 -2.05 30.88 -16.20
CA PRO A 143 -0.80 30.36 -16.74
C PRO A 143 0.28 30.14 -15.67
N SER A 144 1.35 29.51 -16.13
CA SER A 144 2.64 29.39 -15.46
C SER A 144 3.21 30.75 -15.05
N GLU A 145 3.46 30.95 -13.77
CA GLU A 145 4.56 31.77 -13.26
C GLU A 145 4.80 31.41 -11.79
N ALA A 146 5.92 30.75 -11.51
CA ALA A 146 6.42 30.49 -10.16
C ALA A 146 7.55 31.49 -9.84
N PRO A 147 7.55 32.14 -8.67
CA PRO A 147 8.73 32.82 -8.15
C PRO A 147 9.58 31.88 -7.27
N PRO A 148 10.89 32.12 -7.14
CA PRO A 148 11.78 31.28 -6.34
C PRO A 148 11.87 31.76 -4.89
N GLY A 149 11.72 30.83 -3.94
CA GLY A 149 12.16 30.99 -2.54
C GLY A 149 11.08 31.46 -1.55
N GLY A 150 10.55 30.52 -0.75
CA GLY A 150 9.73 30.80 0.43
C GLY A 150 9.23 29.49 1.09
N PRO A 151 9.02 29.46 2.42
CA PRO A 151 8.82 28.21 3.18
C PRO A 151 7.44 27.61 2.87
N VAL A 152 7.40 26.32 2.57
CA VAL A 152 6.17 25.59 2.25
C VAL A 152 5.42 25.25 3.54
N GLY A 153 4.59 26.19 3.99
CA GLY A 153 3.62 26.00 5.06
C GLY A 153 2.19 26.10 4.51
N GLY A 154 1.55 24.94 4.35
CA GLY A 154 0.11 24.72 4.44
C GLY A 154 -0.84 25.55 3.57
N SER A 155 -1.38 24.94 2.52
CA SER A 155 -2.76 25.21 2.10
C SER A 155 -3.41 23.95 1.54
N SER A 156 -4.49 23.57 2.21
CA SER A 156 -5.21 22.30 2.17
C SER A 156 -6.11 22.16 0.94
N VAL A 157 -5.49 21.97 -0.21
CA VAL A 157 -6.09 21.19 -1.31
C VAL A 157 -5.12 20.06 -1.54
N ALA A 158 -5.55 18.81 -1.35
CA ALA A 158 -4.78 17.65 -1.75
C ALA A 158 -4.70 17.65 -3.28
N ARG A 159 -3.80 18.48 -3.82
CA ARG A 159 -3.53 18.47 -5.25
C ARG A 159 -3.04 17.07 -5.58
N PRO A 160 -3.60 16.43 -6.61
CA PRO A 160 -3.07 15.16 -7.07
C PRO A 160 -1.58 15.35 -7.35
N CYS A 161 -0.77 14.36 -6.96
CA CYS A 161 0.66 14.42 -7.20
C CYS A 161 0.98 14.58 -8.69
N GLY A 162 2.16 15.10 -8.99
CA GLY A 162 2.61 15.29 -10.36
C GLY A 162 2.77 13.97 -11.11
N ALA A 163 3.14 14.09 -12.39
CA ALA A 163 3.51 12.92 -13.19
C ALA A 163 4.62 12.12 -12.49
N ASN A 164 4.45 10.81 -12.45
CA ASN A 164 5.39 9.86 -11.84
C ASN A 164 5.63 10.04 -10.32
N GLU A 165 4.70 10.71 -9.64
CA GLU A 165 4.70 10.83 -8.18
C GLU A 165 3.52 10.05 -7.55
N LYS A 166 3.68 9.68 -6.28
CA LYS A 166 2.62 9.14 -5.42
C LYS A 166 2.72 9.76 -4.04
N VAL A 167 1.58 9.89 -3.34
CA VAL A 167 1.59 10.31 -1.93
C VAL A 167 2.26 9.21 -1.10
N ARG A 168 3.29 9.56 -0.34
CA ARG A 168 3.92 8.66 0.63
C ARG A 168 3.74 9.23 2.03
N ALA A 169 3.40 8.35 2.99
CA ALA A 169 3.21 8.72 4.39
C ALA A 169 4.48 9.28 5.05
N CYS A 170 5.66 8.81 4.61
CA CYS A 170 6.97 9.22 5.12
C CYS A 170 7.57 10.42 4.32
N GLY A 171 6.76 11.07 3.49
CA GLY A 171 7.18 12.15 2.60
C GLY A 171 8.12 11.71 1.49
N ALA A 172 8.86 12.67 0.94
CA ALA A 172 9.78 12.50 -0.20
C ALA A 172 11.22 12.16 0.21
N LEU A 173 11.49 11.99 1.51
CA LEU A 173 12.86 11.88 2.05
C LEU A 173 13.65 10.72 1.42
N CYS A 174 12.99 9.57 1.26
CA CYS A 174 13.61 8.34 0.79
C CYS A 174 13.28 8.01 -0.67
N GLU A 175 12.88 8.99 -1.45
CA GLU A 175 12.69 8.80 -2.88
C GLU A 175 14.02 8.73 -3.62
N GLY A 176 14.02 8.07 -4.79
CA GLY A 176 15.19 8.05 -5.66
C GLY A 176 15.56 9.46 -6.14
N LYS A 177 16.85 9.79 -6.14
CA LYS A 177 17.39 11.02 -6.73
C LYS A 177 18.26 10.67 -7.91
N CYS A 178 18.23 11.47 -8.98
CA CYS A 178 19.02 11.20 -10.17
C CYS A 178 20.53 11.10 -9.86
N GLU A 179 21.01 11.85 -8.87
CA GLU A 179 22.40 11.81 -8.38
C GLU A 179 22.81 10.44 -7.81
N ASN A 180 21.84 9.59 -7.44
CA ASN A 180 22.06 8.29 -6.82
C ASN A 180 21.88 7.11 -7.79
N VAL A 181 21.47 7.36 -9.03
CA VAL A 181 21.32 6.33 -10.05
C VAL A 181 22.68 5.68 -10.32
N GLY A 182 22.75 4.35 -10.25
CA GLY A 182 23.97 3.58 -10.51
C GLY A 182 24.98 3.54 -9.36
N LYS A 183 24.72 4.21 -8.22
CA LYS A 183 25.62 4.22 -7.05
C LYS A 183 25.34 3.10 -6.02
N GLY A 184 24.43 2.18 -6.35
CA GLY A 184 23.98 1.12 -5.44
C GLY A 184 22.84 1.56 -4.51
N PRO A 185 22.43 0.71 -3.56
CA PRO A 185 21.33 1.01 -2.65
C PRO A 185 21.69 2.16 -1.71
N ILE A 186 20.87 3.20 -1.69
CA ILE A 186 20.97 4.31 -0.72
C ILE A 186 20.18 3.91 0.52
N ALA A 187 20.83 3.94 1.68
CA ALA A 187 20.14 3.74 2.95
C ALA A 187 19.13 4.87 3.20
N CYS A 188 17.87 4.51 3.41
CA CYS A 188 16.84 5.41 3.92
C CYS A 188 17.00 5.53 5.43
N LEU A 189 17.07 6.77 5.93
CA LEU A 189 17.09 7.01 7.37
C LEU A 189 15.73 6.60 7.98
N PHE A 190 15.74 6.04 9.19
CA PHE A 190 14.53 5.65 9.92
C PHE A 190 13.73 6.84 10.48
N ILE A 191 13.76 7.99 9.80
CA ILE A 191 13.01 9.19 10.14
C ILE A 191 12.01 9.49 9.02
N CYS A 192 10.80 9.90 9.38
CA CYS A 192 9.77 10.26 8.41
C CYS A 192 9.47 11.75 8.41
N LEU A 193 9.32 12.29 7.21
CA LEU A 193 8.72 13.61 7.01
C LEU A 193 7.20 13.48 6.92
N PRO A 194 6.46 14.58 7.09
CA PRO A 194 5.01 14.60 6.86
C PRO A 194 4.65 14.05 5.47
N PRO A 195 3.42 13.53 5.30
CA PRO A 195 2.97 12.99 4.03
C PRO A 195 3.13 14.00 2.89
N ALA A 196 3.77 13.58 1.80
CA ALA A 196 4.06 14.41 0.65
C ALA A 196 4.10 13.58 -0.64
N CYS A 197 4.05 14.26 -1.79
CA CYS A 197 4.28 13.63 -3.08
C CYS A 197 5.75 13.23 -3.20
N SER A 198 5.97 12.00 -3.62
CA SER A 198 7.28 11.38 -3.75
C SER A 198 7.34 10.56 -5.03
N CYS A 199 8.52 10.43 -5.65
CA CYS A 199 8.66 9.63 -6.85
C CYS A 199 8.16 8.19 -6.66
N LYS A 200 7.46 7.70 -7.69
CA LYS A 200 7.10 6.28 -7.80
C LYS A 200 8.38 5.44 -7.89
N ASP A 201 8.26 4.16 -7.52
CA ASP A 201 9.39 3.25 -7.62
C ASP A 201 9.83 3.13 -9.09
N GLY A 202 11.15 3.11 -9.34
CA GLY A 202 11.73 3.19 -10.69
C GLY A 202 11.85 4.60 -11.27
N PHE A 203 11.34 5.63 -10.58
CA PHE A 203 11.52 7.04 -10.94
C PHE A 203 12.41 7.77 -9.93
N TYR A 204 13.09 8.79 -10.42
CA TYR A 204 14.10 9.52 -9.68
C TYR A 204 13.88 11.02 -9.87
N ARG A 205 14.00 11.78 -8.78
CA ARG A 205 13.88 13.23 -8.85
C ARG A 205 15.13 13.82 -9.49
N ASP A 206 14.94 14.58 -10.56
CA ASP A 206 15.99 15.34 -11.23
C ASP A 206 16.26 16.69 -10.53
N GLY A 207 17.20 17.46 -11.07
CA GLY A 207 17.52 18.80 -10.56
C GLY A 207 16.42 19.84 -10.82
N SER A 208 15.47 19.55 -11.73
CA SER A 208 14.32 20.42 -12.01
C SER A 208 13.14 20.17 -11.06
N GLY A 209 13.22 19.11 -10.24
CA GLY A 209 12.18 18.69 -9.31
C GLY A 209 11.16 17.72 -9.91
N LEU A 210 11.40 17.18 -11.11
CA LEU A 210 10.53 16.22 -11.79
C LEU A 210 10.98 14.78 -11.55
N CYS A 211 10.02 13.86 -11.44
CA CYS A 211 10.30 12.43 -11.35
C CYS A 211 10.43 11.82 -12.75
N VAL A 212 11.66 11.44 -13.10
CA VAL A 212 12.03 10.93 -14.43
C VAL A 212 12.58 9.52 -14.34
N THR A 213 12.68 8.83 -15.47
CA THR A 213 13.30 7.50 -15.53
C THR A 213 14.82 7.60 -15.35
N ALA A 214 15.45 6.50 -14.93
CA ALA A 214 16.91 6.43 -14.77
C ALA A 214 17.69 6.86 -16.04
N THR A 215 17.13 6.60 -17.23
CA THR A 215 17.69 7.00 -18.53
C THR A 215 17.67 8.52 -18.76
N LEU A 216 16.68 9.22 -18.19
CA LEU A 216 16.54 10.67 -18.31
C LEU A 216 17.41 11.42 -17.28
N CYS A 217 17.68 10.81 -16.13
CA CYS A 217 18.64 11.35 -15.14
C CYS A 217 20.03 11.65 -15.71
N GLN A 218 20.43 10.92 -16.76
CA GLN A 218 21.74 11.05 -17.41
C GLN A 218 21.82 12.23 -18.39
N ARG A 219 20.69 12.91 -18.67
CA ARG A 219 20.63 14.05 -19.59
C ARG A 219 20.55 15.42 -18.91
N ASP A 220 20.03 15.49 -17.68
CA ASP A 220 19.60 16.77 -17.07
C ASP A 220 20.40 17.24 -15.84
N SER A 221 21.58 16.65 -15.54
CA SER A 221 22.41 17.15 -14.44
C SER A 221 23.58 18.04 -14.92
N PRO A 222 23.67 19.32 -14.50
CA PRO A 222 24.89 20.13 -14.59
C PRO A 222 25.92 19.71 -13.53
N GLY A 223 26.28 18.42 -13.53
CA GLY A 223 27.15 17.78 -12.54
C GLY A 223 27.04 16.25 -12.49
N GLY A 224 26.11 15.66 -13.25
CA GLY A 224 25.92 14.23 -13.45
C GLY A 224 25.94 13.95 -14.94
N GLY A 225 26.99 14.41 -15.62
CA GLY A 225 27.20 14.04 -17.00
C GLY A 225 27.37 12.54 -17.09
N GLN A 226 26.93 11.96 -18.21
CA GLN A 226 27.67 10.88 -18.85
C GLN A 226 29.13 10.83 -18.39
N PRO A 227 29.73 9.64 -18.12
CA PRO A 227 31.18 9.59 -17.98
C PRO A 227 31.74 10.38 -19.15
N PRO A 228 32.58 11.41 -18.91
CA PRO A 228 33.12 12.19 -20.01
C PRO A 228 33.71 11.17 -20.98
N CYS A 229 33.58 11.44 -22.27
CA CYS A 229 34.19 10.57 -23.25
C CYS A 229 35.73 10.79 -23.14
N LEU A 230 36.33 10.15 -22.14
CA LEU A 230 37.72 10.29 -21.70
C LEU A 230 38.68 9.56 -22.65
N ALA A 231 38.15 8.86 -23.66
CA ALA A 231 38.99 8.19 -24.65
C ALA A 231 39.79 9.25 -25.43
N LYS A 232 41.11 9.11 -25.40
CA LYS A 232 42.00 9.87 -26.26
C LYS A 232 41.88 9.30 -27.67
N CYS A 233 41.03 9.91 -28.48
CA CYS A 233 40.87 9.52 -29.87
C CYS A 233 41.97 10.14 -30.75
N SER A 234 42.28 9.47 -31.86
CA SER A 234 43.26 9.94 -32.84
C SER A 234 42.76 11.20 -33.57
N THR A 235 43.68 11.90 -34.25
CA THR A 235 43.32 12.98 -35.18
C THR A 235 42.26 12.49 -36.19
N ASN A 236 41.17 13.24 -36.38
CA ASN A 236 39.96 12.90 -37.18
C ASN A 236 38.96 11.90 -36.56
N GLN A 237 39.00 11.70 -35.25
CA GLN A 237 37.95 10.98 -34.52
C GLN A 237 37.30 11.88 -33.48
N HIS A 238 36.04 11.58 -33.16
CA HIS A 238 35.37 12.09 -31.98
C HIS A 238 34.90 10.93 -31.12
N CYS A 239 34.85 11.17 -29.82
CA CYS A 239 34.44 10.18 -28.85
C CYS A 239 32.92 10.24 -28.68
N VAL A 240 32.26 9.08 -28.79
CA VAL A 240 30.83 8.90 -28.52
C VAL A 240 30.64 7.80 -27.49
N LEU A 241 29.55 7.84 -26.74
CA LEU A 241 29.17 6.73 -25.88
C LEU A 241 28.29 5.75 -26.67
N SER A 242 28.74 4.51 -26.85
CA SER A 242 27.98 3.45 -27.52
C SER A 242 27.57 2.36 -26.53
N SER A 243 26.31 1.94 -26.57
CA SER A 243 25.78 0.81 -25.79
C SER A 243 25.50 -0.35 -26.74
N ASP A 244 26.42 -1.30 -26.80
CA ASP A 244 26.23 -2.53 -27.55
C ASP A 244 25.85 -3.65 -26.57
N ASP A 245 24.71 -4.31 -26.76
CA ASP A 245 24.23 -5.40 -25.88
C ASP A 245 25.13 -6.66 -25.91
N SER A 246 26.16 -6.66 -26.76
CA SER A 246 27.20 -7.71 -26.83
C SER A 246 28.38 -7.44 -25.90
N SER A 247 28.44 -6.27 -25.26
CA SER A 247 29.59 -5.82 -24.47
C SER A 247 29.51 -6.20 -22.98
N CYS A 248 28.39 -6.77 -22.53
CA CYS A 248 28.22 -7.21 -21.15
C CYS A 248 27.36 -8.50 -21.07
N TYR A 249 27.45 -9.19 -19.93
CA TYR A 249 26.75 -10.46 -19.70
C TYR A 249 25.25 -10.31 -19.43
N ASN A 250 24.78 -9.12 -19.00
CA ASN A 250 23.39 -8.86 -18.65
C ASN A 250 22.89 -7.53 -19.27
N PRO A 251 22.17 -7.56 -20.40
CA PRO A 251 21.65 -6.35 -21.05
C PRO A 251 20.45 -5.74 -20.29
N PRO A 252 20.20 -4.42 -20.40
CA PRO A 252 20.90 -3.44 -21.25
C PRO A 252 22.25 -3.01 -20.68
N CYS A 253 23.28 -3.03 -21.52
CA CYS A 253 24.64 -2.70 -21.09
C CYS A 253 24.84 -1.19 -20.86
N PRO A 254 25.65 -0.78 -19.86
CA PRO A 254 26.03 0.61 -19.71
C PRO A 254 26.84 1.07 -20.95
N PRO A 255 26.68 2.32 -21.41
CA PRO A 255 27.35 2.79 -22.60
C PRO A 255 28.84 3.02 -22.34
N VAL A 256 29.70 2.62 -23.29
CA VAL A 256 31.16 2.71 -23.21
C VAL A 256 31.72 3.78 -24.17
N PRO A 257 32.83 4.45 -23.83
CA PRO A 257 33.43 5.47 -24.68
C PRO A 257 34.15 4.86 -25.88
N THR A 258 33.70 5.22 -27.08
CA THR A 258 34.14 4.68 -28.37
C THR A 258 34.54 5.80 -29.33
N CYS A 259 35.70 5.67 -29.98
CA CYS A 259 36.16 6.63 -30.98
C CYS A 259 35.58 6.31 -32.35
N VAL A 260 34.78 7.23 -32.89
CA VAL A 260 34.20 7.11 -34.25
C VAL A 260 34.88 8.10 -35.19
N GLN A 261 34.99 7.73 -36.47
CA GLN A 261 35.56 8.61 -37.48
C GLN A 261 34.63 9.80 -37.72
N ASN A 262 35.20 11.01 -37.82
CA ASN A 262 34.48 12.17 -38.33
C ASN A 262 34.14 11.88 -39.79
N GLN A 263 32.87 11.58 -40.11
CA GLN A 263 32.48 11.36 -41.49
C GLN A 263 32.89 12.58 -42.33
N PRO A 264 33.61 12.41 -43.46
CA PRO A 264 33.78 13.51 -44.40
C PRO A 264 32.39 13.88 -44.89
N LEU A 265 32.08 15.18 -44.87
CA LEU A 265 30.88 15.75 -45.48
C LEU A 265 30.76 15.16 -46.89
N ARG A 266 29.90 14.16 -47.09
CA ARG A 266 29.49 13.77 -48.44
C ARG A 266 28.76 14.99 -48.96
N GLY A 267 29.42 15.71 -49.86
CA GLY A 267 28.81 16.81 -50.57
C GLY A 267 27.47 16.39 -51.18
N PRO A 268 26.52 17.33 -51.34
CA PRO A 268 25.24 17.03 -51.94
C PRO A 268 25.46 16.43 -53.33
N ARG A 269 24.81 15.28 -53.58
CA ARG A 269 24.66 14.73 -54.93
C ARG A 269 23.63 15.54 -55.71
#